data_AF-M3F2A0-F1
#
_entry.id   AF-M3F2A0-F1
#
_cell.length_a   1.000
_cell.length_b   1.000
_cell.length_c   1.000
_cell.angle_alpha   90.00
_cell.angle_beta   90.00
_cell.angle_gamma   90.00
#
_symmetry.space_group_name_H-M   'P 1'
#
loop_
_entity.id
_entity.type
_entity.pdbx_description
1 polymer ?
#
loop_
_entity_poly.entity_id
_entity_poly.type
_entity_poly.pdbx_seq_one_letter_code
_entity_poly.pdbx_strand_id
1 'polypeptide(L)'
;MAASLEELEQRLSHLRTELRGAVRARDKAETTRIRRALREAETAWEQALDAEAAPDAEAGPDTEALAPEAGTRKPPTTTDEPRRQERPAHGSIPVREQVHQALTLLGAPASPKLISSAYEAFFTEPLVAAKLASLRRDEERSFTAQGFARPYYICAALTHDRLVPARGLLALSTWPVERRIIAPLSPRTDFLTHAVGTAEQIQRLATAGHPAPDAAWRLLRRFALTIPGACDSAAPEPDPARVIAAARAEAAVHQQEDDQQRQTAAERVRSQLTDTQKLFGAAPLRDALRDASGSMH
;
A
#
# COMPACT_ATOMS: atom_id res chain seq x y z
N MET A 1 -28.59 -2.93 12.11
CA MET A 1 -28.59 -2.21 10.83
C MET A 1 -27.23 -1.56 10.69
N ALA A 2 -26.45 -1.91 9.67
CA ALA A 2 -25.18 -1.24 9.42
C ALA A 2 -25.46 0.23 9.11
N ALA A 3 -24.66 1.15 9.65
CA ALA A 3 -24.73 2.55 9.25
C ALA A 3 -24.43 2.63 7.74
N SER A 4 -25.17 3.43 7.00
CA SER A 4 -24.91 3.61 5.57
C SER A 4 -23.54 4.25 5.34
N LEU A 5 -22.96 4.05 4.16
CA LEU A 5 -21.67 4.63 3.80
C LEU A 5 -21.68 6.16 3.98
N GLU A 6 -22.78 6.81 3.61
CA GLU A 6 -23.00 8.26 3.75
C GLU A 6 -23.05 8.70 5.23
N GLU A 7 -23.68 7.92 6.12
CA GLU A 7 -23.70 8.20 7.57
C GLU A 7 -22.29 8.10 8.18
N LEU A 8 -21.47 7.16 7.71
CA LEU A 8 -20.08 7.00 8.15
C LEU A 8 -19.20 8.18 7.68
N GLU A 9 -19.42 8.70 6.48
CA GLU A 9 -18.72 9.88 5.95
C GLU A 9 -19.08 11.17 6.72
N GLN A 10 -20.37 11.38 7.02
CA GLN A 10 -20.81 12.50 7.84
C GLN A 10 -20.21 12.43 9.25
N ARG A 11 -20.17 11.24 9.84
CA ARG A 11 -19.56 10.99 11.16
C ARG A 11 -18.06 11.28 11.18
N LEU A 12 -17.32 10.88 10.14
CA LEU A 12 -15.90 11.17 10.01
C LEU A 12 -15.62 12.68 9.89
N SER A 13 -16.43 13.38 9.07
CA SER A 13 -16.32 14.83 8.87
C SER A 13 -16.59 15.61 10.17
N HIS A 14 -17.57 15.15 10.96
CA HIS A 14 -17.89 15.70 12.27
C HIS A 14 -16.74 15.52 13.26
N LEU A 15 -16.24 14.29 13.44
CA LEU A 15 -15.13 13.96 14.35
C LEU A 15 -13.84 14.75 14.02
N ARG A 16 -13.56 14.99 12.72
CA ARG A 16 -12.40 15.80 12.30
C ARG A 16 -12.55 17.28 12.67
N THR A 17 -13.77 17.80 12.70
CA THR A 17 -14.05 19.18 13.13
C THR A 17 -13.92 19.31 14.64
N GLU A 18 -14.45 18.35 15.40
CA GLU A 18 -14.27 18.29 16.85
C GLU A 18 -12.79 18.16 17.24
N LEU A 19 -12.01 17.35 16.52
CA LEU A 19 -10.58 17.18 16.77
C LEU A 19 -9.82 18.52 16.66
N ARG A 20 -10.14 19.33 15.64
CA ARG A 20 -9.57 20.67 15.46
C ARG A 20 -9.96 21.59 16.63
N GLY A 21 -11.18 21.49 17.14
CA GLY A 21 -11.65 22.20 18.33
C GLY A 21 -10.87 21.82 19.58
N ALA A 22 -10.77 20.51 19.87
CA ALA A 22 -10.07 19.99 21.04
C ALA A 22 -8.56 20.34 21.06
N VAL A 23 -7.91 20.31 19.90
CA VAL A 23 -6.50 20.73 19.75
C VAL A 23 -6.33 22.22 20.03
N ARG A 24 -7.23 23.08 19.53
CA ARG A 24 -7.21 24.53 19.82
C ARG A 24 -7.43 24.81 21.31
N ALA A 25 -8.30 24.05 21.96
CA ALA A 25 -8.56 24.13 23.40
C ALA A 25 -7.44 23.49 24.27
N ARG A 26 -6.44 22.86 23.65
CA ARG A 26 -5.36 22.09 24.31
C ARG A 26 -5.88 20.97 25.24
N ASP A 27 -7.06 20.43 24.96
CA ASP A 27 -7.62 19.32 25.71
C ASP A 27 -7.07 17.98 25.21
N LYS A 28 -6.11 17.44 25.95
CA LYS A 28 -5.42 16.18 25.61
C LYS A 28 -6.31 14.94 25.79
N ALA A 29 -7.20 14.96 26.78
CA ALA A 29 -8.11 13.85 27.04
C ALA A 29 -9.11 13.72 25.89
N GLU A 30 -9.67 14.86 25.48
CA GLU A 30 -10.63 14.95 24.40
C GLU A 30 -10.01 14.66 23.03
N THR A 31 -8.80 15.15 22.78
CA THR A 31 -8.02 14.81 21.56
C THR A 31 -7.81 13.28 21.45
N THR A 32 -7.52 12.61 22.56
CA THR A 32 -7.28 11.15 22.57
C THR A 32 -8.57 10.37 22.33
N ARG A 33 -9.69 10.82 22.92
CA ARG A 33 -11.02 10.25 22.71
C ARG A 33 -11.43 10.35 21.24
N ILE A 34 -11.32 11.55 20.65
CA ILE A 34 -11.73 11.81 19.26
C ILE A 34 -10.87 11.01 18.28
N ARG A 35 -9.56 10.91 18.49
CA ARG A 35 -8.68 10.07 17.63
C ARG A 35 -9.06 8.59 17.64
N ARG A 36 -9.54 8.07 18.78
CA ARG A 36 -10.03 6.69 18.87
C ARG A 36 -11.31 6.50 18.07
N ALA A 37 -12.28 7.40 18.27
CA ALA A 37 -13.54 7.40 17.54
C ALA A 37 -13.33 7.54 16.03
N LEU A 38 -12.32 8.31 15.61
CA LEU A 38 -11.95 8.46 14.20
C LEU A 38 -11.48 7.13 13.60
N ARG A 39 -10.58 6.40 14.27
CA ARG A 39 -10.09 5.09 13.83
C ARG A 39 -11.21 4.05 13.75
N GLU A 40 -12.13 4.06 14.71
CA GLU A 40 -13.30 3.18 14.72
C GLU A 40 -14.23 3.47 13.53
N ALA A 41 -14.49 4.74 13.25
CA ALA A 41 -15.30 5.15 12.10
C ALA A 41 -14.62 4.84 10.75
N GLU A 42 -13.30 5.02 10.65
CA GLU A 42 -12.52 4.66 9.46
C GLU A 42 -12.55 3.15 9.22
N THR A 43 -12.38 2.34 10.27
CA THR A 43 -12.47 0.87 10.18
C THR A 43 -13.87 0.41 9.75
N ALA A 44 -14.93 1.02 10.29
CA ALA A 44 -16.30 0.71 9.91
C ALA A 44 -16.61 1.07 8.46
N TRP A 45 -16.05 2.20 7.97
CA TRP A 45 -16.18 2.61 6.58
C TRP A 45 -15.43 1.67 5.63
N GLU A 46 -14.21 1.25 5.97
CA GLU A 46 -13.47 0.23 5.23
C GLU A 46 -14.25 -1.09 5.14
N GLN A 47 -14.85 -1.54 6.25
CA GLN A 47 -15.68 -2.75 6.27
C GLN A 47 -16.96 -2.63 5.42
N ALA A 48 -17.60 -1.46 5.42
CA ALA A 48 -18.77 -1.20 4.58
C ALA A 48 -18.43 -1.24 3.09
N LEU A 49 -17.28 -0.67 2.70
CA LEU A 49 -16.77 -0.76 1.33
C LEU A 49 -16.43 -2.20 0.91
N ASP A 50 -15.86 -2.99 1.82
CA ASP A 50 -15.56 -4.40 1.55
C ASP A 50 -16.87 -5.23 1.41
N ALA A 51 -17.93 -4.86 2.12
CA ALA A 51 -19.25 -5.49 2.01
C ALA A 51 -19.96 -5.14 0.69
N GLU A 52 -19.83 -3.91 0.17
CA GLU A 52 -20.34 -3.54 -1.16
C GLU A 52 -19.53 -4.17 -2.32
N ALA A 53 -18.28 -4.54 -2.07
CA ALA A 53 -17.39 -5.17 -3.06
C ALA A 53 -17.50 -6.70 -3.13
N ALA A 54 -18.24 -7.33 -2.21
CA ALA A 54 -18.53 -8.75 -2.28
C ALA A 54 -19.62 -8.99 -3.35
N PRO A 55 -19.37 -9.77 -4.41
CA PRO A 55 -20.43 -10.15 -5.35
C PRO A 55 -21.49 -10.99 -4.62
N ASP A 56 -22.76 -10.85 -5.03
CA ASP A 56 -23.89 -11.70 -4.63
C ASP A 56 -23.55 -13.18 -4.86
N ALA A 57 -22.94 -13.81 -3.86
CA ALA A 57 -22.88 -15.25 -3.72
C ALA A 57 -23.86 -15.59 -2.61
N GLU A 58 -25.10 -15.90 -2.99
CA GLU A 58 -25.98 -16.96 -2.42
C GLU A 58 -27.43 -16.78 -2.93
N ALA A 59 -27.78 -17.53 -3.99
CA ALA A 59 -29.09 -18.17 -4.25
C ALA A 59 -29.04 -18.80 -5.67
N GLY A 60 -29.28 -20.09 -5.90
CA GLY A 60 -29.97 -21.06 -5.07
C GLY A 60 -29.61 -22.52 -5.42
N PRO A 61 -30.42 -23.46 -4.89
CA PRO A 61 -30.12 -24.88 -4.82
C PRO A 61 -30.50 -25.61 -6.12
N ASP A 62 -29.90 -26.78 -6.35
CA ASP A 62 -30.66 -28.01 -6.55
C ASP A 62 -29.71 -29.21 -6.51
N THR A 63 -29.98 -30.06 -5.52
CA THR A 63 -29.37 -31.36 -5.33
C THR A 63 -30.28 -32.35 -6.04
N GLU A 64 -29.81 -32.99 -7.11
CA GLU A 64 -30.38 -34.28 -7.51
C GLU A 64 -29.28 -35.24 -7.96
N ALA A 65 -29.23 -36.34 -7.23
CA ALA A 65 -28.31 -37.44 -7.38
C ALA A 65 -28.69 -38.31 -8.58
N LEU A 66 -27.69 -38.80 -9.32
CA LEU A 66 -27.73 -40.10 -10.00
C LEU A 66 -26.32 -40.47 -10.50
N ALA A 67 -25.70 -41.42 -9.80
CA ALA A 67 -24.78 -42.42 -10.37
C ALA A 67 -25.59 -43.74 -10.49
N PRO A 68 -25.16 -44.81 -11.21
CA PRO A 68 -23.81 -45.15 -11.72
C PRO A 68 -23.82 -45.58 -13.22
N GLU A 69 -22.73 -45.88 -13.94
CA GLU A 69 -21.96 -47.13 -13.89
C GLU A 69 -20.77 -47.15 -14.89
N ALA A 70 -19.73 -47.91 -14.48
CA ALA A 70 -18.91 -48.87 -15.24
C ALA A 70 -17.85 -48.46 -16.29
N GLY A 71 -16.62 -48.93 -16.02
CA GLY A 71 -15.57 -49.29 -16.98
C GLY A 71 -14.56 -48.16 -17.25
N THR A 72 -13.23 -48.31 -17.22
CA THR A 72 -12.38 -49.51 -17.39
C THR A 72 -10.94 -49.16 -16.94
N ARG A 73 -10.30 -50.09 -16.21
CA ARG A 73 -8.85 -50.39 -16.02
C ARG A 73 -7.77 -49.28 -16.06
N LYS A 74 -7.02 -49.22 -14.94
CA LYS A 74 -5.62 -48.77 -14.77
C LYS A 74 -4.63 -49.67 -15.55
N PRO A 75 -3.38 -49.24 -15.88
CA PRO A 75 -2.26 -49.43 -14.92
C PRO A 75 -1.18 -48.29 -14.95
N PRO A 76 -0.18 -48.35 -14.04
CA PRO A 76 0.61 -47.20 -13.59
C PRO A 76 1.96 -47.08 -14.30
N THR A 77 2.60 -45.91 -14.24
CA THR A 77 4.06 -45.83 -14.40
C THR A 77 4.60 -44.58 -13.71
N THR A 78 5.39 -44.83 -12.69
CA THR A 78 6.37 -43.95 -12.07
C THR A 78 7.47 -43.61 -13.07
N THR A 79 7.72 -42.33 -13.31
CA THR A 79 9.06 -41.86 -13.69
C THR A 79 9.31 -40.51 -13.05
N ASP A 80 10.30 -40.52 -12.17
CA ASP A 80 10.97 -39.39 -11.56
C ASP A 80 11.79 -38.69 -12.66
N GLU A 81 11.41 -37.47 -13.05
CA GLU A 81 12.23 -36.61 -13.91
C GLU A 81 12.21 -35.16 -13.41
N PRO A 82 13.37 -34.48 -13.48
CA PRO A 82 13.63 -33.27 -12.73
C PRO A 82 12.74 -32.12 -13.20
N ARG A 83 12.26 -31.30 -12.24
CA ARG A 83 11.52 -30.07 -12.49
C ARG A 83 12.26 -29.22 -13.53
N ARG A 84 11.83 -29.35 -14.78
CA ARG A 84 12.24 -28.51 -15.90
C ARG A 84 11.88 -27.09 -15.50
N GLN A 85 12.90 -26.30 -15.17
CA GLN A 85 12.75 -24.86 -14.94
C GLN A 85 12.09 -24.29 -16.19
N GLU A 86 10.81 -23.94 -16.06
CA GLU A 86 10.05 -23.26 -17.09
C GLU A 86 10.82 -21.98 -17.45
N ARG A 87 11.40 -21.96 -18.65
CA ARG A 87 11.92 -20.74 -19.24
C ARG A 87 10.75 -19.74 -19.28
N PRO A 88 10.91 -18.52 -18.75
CA PRO A 88 9.81 -17.56 -18.72
C PRO A 88 9.38 -17.26 -20.16
N ALA A 89 8.09 -17.40 -20.42
CA ALA A 89 7.45 -17.03 -21.67
C ALA A 89 7.79 -15.57 -22.01
N HIS A 90 8.26 -15.33 -23.23
CA HIS A 90 8.48 -14.00 -23.76
C HIS A 90 7.15 -13.22 -23.76
N GLY A 91 7.09 -12.04 -23.12
CA GLY A 91 6.08 -11.03 -23.46
C GLY A 91 5.38 -10.23 -22.35
N SER A 92 5.62 -10.46 -21.05
CA SER A 92 5.02 -9.62 -19.99
C SER A 92 6.08 -9.05 -19.05
N ILE A 93 5.89 -7.81 -18.59
CA ILE A 93 6.79 -7.17 -17.63
C ILE A 93 6.75 -7.96 -16.32
N PRO A 94 7.90 -8.36 -15.72
CA PRO A 94 7.89 -9.10 -14.47
C PRO A 94 7.19 -8.32 -13.35
N VAL A 95 6.43 -8.99 -12.47
CA VAL A 95 5.69 -8.36 -11.35
C VAL A 95 6.56 -7.39 -10.55
N ARG A 96 7.83 -7.76 -10.29
CA ARG A 96 8.80 -6.89 -9.60
C ARG A 96 8.99 -5.55 -10.31
N GLU A 97 9.11 -5.57 -11.63
CA GLU A 97 9.29 -4.38 -12.45
C GLU A 97 8.00 -3.55 -12.50
N GLN A 98 6.83 -4.21 -12.56
CA GLN A 98 5.53 -3.53 -12.47
C GLN A 98 5.39 -2.75 -11.14
N VAL A 99 5.77 -3.39 -10.02
CA VAL A 99 5.77 -2.76 -8.68
C VAL A 99 6.80 -1.64 -8.60
N HIS A 100 7.99 -1.83 -9.18
CA HIS A 100 9.02 -0.81 -9.24
C HIS A 100 8.53 0.45 -9.98
N GLN A 101 7.88 0.29 -11.14
CA GLN A 101 7.30 1.38 -11.92
C GLN A 101 6.21 2.12 -11.14
N ALA A 102 5.30 1.39 -10.51
CA ALA A 102 4.23 1.98 -9.70
C ALA A 102 4.77 2.75 -8.48
N LEU A 103 5.71 2.18 -7.73
CA LEU A 103 6.33 2.87 -6.59
C LEU A 103 7.16 4.08 -7.03
N THR A 104 7.83 4.01 -8.18
CA THR A 104 8.58 5.15 -8.73
C THR A 104 7.63 6.30 -9.09
N LEU A 105 6.48 5.99 -9.69
CA LEU A 105 5.44 6.98 -9.99
C LEU A 105 4.84 7.57 -8.72
N LEU A 106 4.51 6.74 -7.74
CA LEU A 106 3.90 7.16 -6.47
C LEU A 106 4.87 7.97 -5.60
N GLY A 107 6.18 7.68 -5.65
CA GLY A 107 7.24 8.45 -5.00
C GLY A 107 7.40 8.23 -3.49
N ALA A 108 6.51 7.45 -2.85
CA ALA A 108 6.53 7.15 -1.43
C ALA A 108 6.02 5.72 -1.16
N PRO A 109 6.28 5.13 0.03
CA PRO A 109 5.81 3.79 0.36
C PRO A 109 4.31 3.63 0.16
N ALA A 110 3.89 2.48 -0.37
CA ALA A 110 2.50 2.27 -0.76
C ALA A 110 2.02 0.85 -0.45
N SER A 111 0.69 0.72 -0.31
CA SER A 111 0.04 -0.57 -0.12
C SER A 111 -0.11 -1.33 -1.44
N PRO A 112 -0.21 -2.67 -1.42
CA PRO A 112 -0.49 -3.47 -2.62
C PRO A 112 -1.69 -2.97 -3.43
N LYS A 113 -2.78 -2.57 -2.75
CA LYS A 113 -4.00 -2.06 -3.41
C LYS A 113 -3.73 -0.75 -4.17
N LEU A 114 -2.98 0.16 -3.57
CA LEU A 114 -2.62 1.41 -4.24
C LEU A 114 -1.62 1.19 -5.37
N ILE A 115 -0.65 0.29 -5.19
CA ILE A 115 0.32 -0.10 -6.22
C ILE A 115 -0.40 -0.66 -7.45
N SER A 116 -1.31 -1.63 -7.26
CA SER A 116 -2.13 -2.16 -8.36
C SER A 116 -2.97 -1.06 -9.02
N SER A 117 -3.66 -0.23 -8.22
CA SER A 117 -4.48 0.87 -8.75
C SER A 117 -3.68 1.88 -9.57
N ALA A 118 -2.46 2.23 -9.13
CA ALA A 118 -1.59 3.14 -9.84
C ALA A 118 -0.99 2.50 -11.09
N TYR A 119 -0.62 1.22 -11.03
CA TYR A 119 -0.10 0.51 -12.20
C TYR A 119 -1.17 0.40 -13.29
N GLU A 120 -2.36 -0.08 -12.95
CA GLU A 120 -3.49 -0.23 -13.89
C GLU A 120 -3.99 1.12 -14.43
N ALA A 121 -3.75 2.22 -13.72
CA ALA A 121 -4.12 3.56 -14.17
C ALA A 121 -3.25 4.09 -15.32
N PHE A 122 -1.98 3.67 -15.39
CA PHE A 122 -1.00 4.24 -16.31
C PHE A 122 -0.36 3.24 -17.26
N PHE A 123 -0.52 1.94 -17.00
CA PHE A 123 0.08 0.85 -17.77
C PHE A 123 -1.00 -0.11 -18.27
N THR A 124 -0.74 -0.75 -19.41
CA THR A 124 -1.70 -1.59 -20.14
C THR A 124 -1.85 -3.00 -19.58
N GLU A 125 -0.89 -3.49 -18.80
CA GLU A 125 -0.94 -4.83 -18.20
C GLU A 125 -1.62 -4.77 -16.82
N PRO A 126 -2.53 -5.70 -16.48
CA PRO A 126 -3.12 -5.75 -15.14
C PRO A 126 -2.12 -6.30 -14.11
N LEU A 127 -2.03 -5.66 -12.95
CA LEU A 127 -1.19 -6.12 -11.84
C LEU A 127 -2.03 -6.87 -10.82
N VAL A 128 -2.03 -8.20 -10.93
CA VAL A 128 -2.78 -9.08 -10.01
C VAL A 128 -2.24 -8.95 -8.58
N ALA A 129 -2.99 -8.28 -7.70
CA ALA A 129 -2.58 -8.00 -6.32
C ALA A 129 -2.18 -9.25 -5.52
N ALA A 130 -2.78 -10.41 -5.82
CA ALA A 130 -2.40 -11.69 -5.18
C ALA A 130 -0.92 -12.05 -5.38
N LYS A 131 -0.29 -11.62 -6.49
CA LYS A 131 1.13 -11.83 -6.77
C LYS A 131 2.05 -10.97 -5.88
N LEU A 132 1.51 -9.96 -5.20
CA LEU A 132 2.25 -9.09 -4.27
C LEU A 132 2.40 -9.72 -2.89
N ALA A 133 1.57 -10.70 -2.54
CA ALA A 133 1.55 -11.31 -1.21
C ALA A 133 2.82 -12.12 -0.87
N SER A 134 3.50 -12.69 -1.87
CA SER A 134 4.77 -13.41 -1.69
C SER A 134 6.00 -12.54 -1.96
N LEU A 135 5.85 -11.47 -2.74
CA LEU A 135 6.95 -10.69 -3.31
C LEU A 135 7.97 -10.26 -2.25
N ARG A 136 7.54 -9.74 -1.10
CA ARG A 136 8.45 -9.32 -0.02
C ARG A 136 9.34 -10.47 0.47
N ARG A 137 8.77 -11.67 0.63
CA ARG A 137 9.53 -12.85 1.10
C ARG A 137 10.48 -13.37 0.02
N ASP A 138 10.08 -13.28 -1.24
CA ASP A 138 10.92 -13.64 -2.38
C ASP A 138 12.14 -12.70 -2.49
N GLU A 139 11.91 -11.40 -2.31
CA GLU A 139 12.95 -10.36 -2.30
C GLU A 139 13.92 -10.54 -1.12
N GLU A 140 13.41 -10.80 0.09
CA GLU A 140 14.21 -11.06 1.29
C GLU A 140 15.11 -12.30 1.13
N ARG A 141 14.56 -13.39 0.58
CA ARG A 141 15.34 -14.59 0.24
C ARG A 141 16.40 -14.28 -0.81
N SER A 142 16.06 -13.53 -1.86
CA SER A 142 17.02 -13.17 -2.91
C SER A 142 18.14 -12.29 -2.38
N PHE A 143 17.85 -11.34 -1.49
CA PHE A 143 18.86 -10.48 -0.87
C PHE A 143 19.76 -11.27 0.07
N THR A 144 19.19 -12.17 0.89
CA THR A 144 19.99 -13.02 1.78
C THR A 144 20.95 -13.92 1.01
N ALA A 145 20.52 -14.45 -0.14
CA ALA A 145 21.35 -15.32 -0.97
C ALA A 145 22.41 -14.58 -1.79
N GLN A 146 22.15 -13.33 -2.22
CA GLN A 146 22.96 -12.65 -3.23
C GLN A 146 23.42 -11.23 -2.84
N GLY A 147 23.10 -10.76 -1.64
CA GLY A 147 23.42 -9.42 -1.16
C GLY A 147 22.91 -8.34 -2.13
N PHE A 148 23.80 -7.43 -2.52
CA PHE A 148 23.51 -6.30 -3.43
C PHE A 148 23.69 -6.63 -4.92
N ALA A 149 23.52 -7.88 -5.34
CA ALA A 149 23.70 -8.26 -6.74
C ALA A 149 22.65 -7.68 -7.70
N ARG A 150 21.47 -7.29 -7.20
CA ARG A 150 20.42 -6.65 -8.02
C ARG A 150 20.52 -5.12 -7.93
N PRO A 151 20.12 -4.38 -8.98
CA PRO A 151 20.14 -2.92 -8.97
C PRO A 151 19.16 -2.30 -7.96
N TYR A 152 18.08 -3.02 -7.63
CA TYR A 152 17.13 -2.64 -6.61
C TYR A 152 16.44 -3.89 -6.05
N TYR A 153 15.85 -3.72 -4.87
CA TYR A 153 14.95 -4.65 -4.20
C TYR A 153 13.63 -3.96 -3.86
N ILE A 154 12.54 -4.71 -3.93
CA ILE A 154 11.27 -4.30 -3.31
C ILE A 154 11.30 -4.71 -1.85
N CYS A 155 11.27 -3.73 -0.97
CA CYS A 155 11.56 -3.91 0.45
C CYS A 155 10.38 -3.43 1.31
N ALA A 156 10.50 -3.62 2.64
CA ALA A 156 9.48 -3.15 3.56
C ALA A 156 9.69 -1.65 3.84
N ALA A 157 8.59 -0.93 4.02
CA ALA A 157 8.66 0.29 4.83
C ALA A 157 8.83 -0.11 6.30
N LEU A 158 9.52 0.71 7.10
CA LEU A 158 9.84 0.40 8.50
C LEU A 158 9.08 1.31 9.45
N THR A 159 8.54 0.75 10.53
CA THR A 159 7.93 1.53 11.61
C THR A 159 9.00 2.37 12.32
N HIS A 160 8.70 3.64 12.60
CA HIS A 160 9.68 4.52 13.24
C HIS A 160 10.05 4.06 14.66
N ASP A 161 9.13 3.45 15.41
CA ASP A 161 9.32 3.14 16.83
C ASP A 161 10.17 1.88 17.02
N ARG A 162 9.78 0.78 16.38
CA ARG A 162 10.37 -0.56 16.56
C ARG A 162 11.27 -1.01 15.42
N LEU A 163 11.32 -0.26 14.31
CA LEU A 163 12.10 -0.62 13.12
C LEU A 163 11.73 -2.00 12.54
N VAL A 164 10.50 -2.45 12.81
CA VAL A 164 9.91 -3.65 12.21
C VAL A 164 9.15 -3.25 10.94
N PRO A 165 8.85 -4.21 10.04
CA PRO A 165 8.06 -3.93 8.84
C PRO A 165 6.73 -3.26 9.16
N ALA A 166 6.48 -2.12 8.54
CA ALA A 166 5.17 -1.50 8.53
C ALA A 166 4.20 -2.41 7.77
N ARG A 167 3.04 -2.64 8.38
CA ARG A 167 2.08 -3.62 7.87
C ARG A 167 1.61 -3.24 6.47
N GLY A 168 1.88 -4.11 5.50
CA GLY A 168 1.34 -3.99 4.15
C GLY A 168 1.88 -2.81 3.34
N LEU A 169 3.02 -2.22 3.70
CA LEU A 169 3.65 -1.15 2.93
C LEU A 169 4.94 -1.64 2.27
N LEU A 170 5.02 -1.41 0.96
CA LEU A 170 6.19 -1.72 0.13
C LEU A 170 6.93 -0.42 -0.23
N ALA A 171 8.25 -0.53 -0.35
CA ALA A 171 9.13 0.57 -0.69
C ALA A 171 10.29 0.12 -1.60
N LEU A 172 11.04 1.07 -2.16
CA LEU A 172 12.21 0.78 -3.00
C LEU A 172 13.50 0.88 -2.21
N SER A 173 14.37 -0.13 -2.29
CA SER A 173 15.68 -0.12 -1.61
C SER A 173 16.60 1.04 -2.01
N THR A 174 16.36 1.63 -3.19
CA THR A 174 17.10 2.78 -3.73
C THR A 174 16.70 4.10 -3.07
N TRP A 175 15.58 4.13 -2.33
CA TRP A 175 15.21 5.28 -1.53
C TRP A 175 16.06 5.39 -0.26
N PRO A 176 16.42 6.62 0.15
CA PRO A 176 17.01 6.86 1.46
C PRO A 176 16.17 6.22 2.58
N VAL A 177 16.84 5.77 3.64
CA VAL A 177 16.21 5.04 4.76
C VAL A 177 15.06 5.86 5.36
N GLU A 178 15.26 7.16 5.57
CA GLU A 178 14.27 8.09 6.10
C GLU A 178 12.97 8.10 5.27
N ARG A 179 13.05 8.02 3.94
CA ARG A 179 11.87 7.95 3.06
C ARG A 179 11.12 6.62 3.19
N ARG A 180 11.78 5.57 3.67
CA ARG A 180 11.18 4.25 3.91
C ARG A 180 10.62 4.10 5.32
N ILE A 181 10.84 5.06 6.21
CA ILE A 181 10.33 5.02 7.57
C ILE A 181 8.94 5.64 7.64
N ILE A 182 8.06 4.98 8.40
CA ILE A 182 6.70 5.39 8.68
C ILE A 182 6.62 5.90 10.11
N ALA A 183 6.61 7.22 10.24
CA ALA A 183 6.36 7.99 11.46
C ALA A 183 4.87 8.40 11.55
N PRO A 184 4.40 8.95 12.69
CA PRO A 184 3.00 9.36 12.89
C PRO A 184 2.37 10.23 11.80
N LEU A 185 3.13 11.15 11.19
CA LEU A 185 2.64 12.03 10.13
C LEU A 185 2.87 11.45 8.72
N SER A 186 3.72 10.43 8.61
CA SER A 186 4.13 9.84 7.33
C SER A 186 2.96 9.33 6.49
N PRO A 187 1.90 8.68 7.03
CA PRO A 187 0.75 8.28 6.22
C PRO A 187 0.12 9.45 5.44
N ARG A 188 0.04 10.65 6.05
CA ARG A 188 -0.50 11.82 5.35
C ARG A 188 0.51 12.41 4.37
N THR A 189 1.78 12.53 4.75
CA THR A 189 2.84 13.01 3.84
C THR A 189 3.00 12.11 2.61
N ASP A 190 2.98 10.79 2.81
CA ASP A 190 3.09 9.80 1.73
C ASP A 190 1.87 9.88 0.82
N PHE A 191 0.66 10.00 1.39
CA PHE A 191 -0.56 10.21 0.61
C PHE A 191 -0.50 11.47 -0.28
N LEU A 192 -0.01 12.60 0.25
CA LEU A 192 0.18 13.83 -0.52
C LEU A 192 1.24 13.65 -1.61
N THR A 193 2.29 12.88 -1.33
CA THR A 193 3.33 12.52 -2.31
C THR A 193 2.75 11.66 -3.44
N HIS A 194 1.91 10.67 -3.13
CA HIS A 194 1.21 9.86 -4.13
C HIS A 194 0.30 10.71 -5.03
N ALA A 195 -0.41 11.68 -4.46
CA ALA A 195 -1.25 12.62 -5.20
C ALA A 195 -0.43 13.47 -6.18
N VAL A 196 0.70 14.02 -5.71
CA VAL A 196 1.64 14.79 -6.55
C VAL A 196 2.18 13.92 -7.68
N GLY A 197 2.69 12.72 -7.38
CA GLY A 197 3.24 11.82 -8.40
C GLY A 197 2.22 11.41 -9.47
N THR A 198 0.97 11.16 -9.06
CA THR A 198 -0.15 10.86 -9.97
C THR A 198 -0.48 12.06 -10.87
N ALA A 199 -0.62 13.25 -10.30
CA ALA A 199 -0.93 14.47 -11.03
C ALA A 199 0.20 14.85 -12.01
N GLU A 200 1.45 14.75 -11.59
CA GLU A 200 2.62 15.01 -12.44
C GLU A 200 2.69 14.01 -13.60
N GLN A 201 2.32 12.73 -13.40
CA GLN A 201 2.28 11.78 -14.50
C GLN A 201 1.19 12.13 -15.53
N ILE A 202 0.01 12.56 -15.08
CA ILE A 202 -1.05 13.05 -15.97
C ILE A 202 -0.56 14.26 -16.77
N GLN A 203 0.10 15.23 -16.13
CA GLN A 203 0.69 16.39 -16.81
C GLN A 203 1.76 16.00 -17.84
N ARG A 204 2.63 15.02 -17.51
CA ARG A 204 3.65 14.52 -18.44
C ARG A 204 3.01 13.91 -19.69
N LEU A 205 1.96 13.10 -19.53
CA LEU A 205 1.23 12.52 -20.66
C LEU A 205 0.61 13.62 -21.54
N ALA A 206 -0.09 14.57 -20.91
CA ALA A 206 -0.70 15.69 -21.63
C ALA A 206 0.34 16.53 -22.39
N THR A 207 1.49 16.81 -21.76
CA THR A 207 2.61 17.54 -22.39
C THR A 207 3.20 16.77 -23.58
N ALA A 208 3.24 15.44 -23.50
CA ALA A 208 3.66 14.57 -24.59
C ALA A 208 2.59 14.39 -25.69
N GLY A 209 1.42 15.02 -25.57
CA GLY A 209 0.32 14.89 -26.52
C GLY A 209 -0.49 13.60 -26.40
N HIS A 210 -0.36 12.88 -25.28
CA HIS A 210 -1.13 11.67 -25.01
C HIS A 210 -2.21 11.93 -23.95
N PRO A 211 -3.48 11.60 -24.22
CA PRO A 211 -4.53 11.72 -23.20
C PRO A 211 -4.25 10.72 -22.07
N ALA A 212 -4.41 11.18 -20.83
CA ALA A 212 -4.34 10.29 -19.68
C ALA A 212 -5.57 9.35 -19.65
N PRO A 213 -5.41 8.06 -19.32
CA PRO A 213 -6.54 7.13 -19.22
C PRO A 213 -7.55 7.55 -18.14
N ASP A 214 -8.82 7.19 -18.31
CA ASP A 214 -9.88 7.48 -17.32
C ASP A 214 -9.57 6.93 -15.92
N ALA A 215 -8.86 5.79 -15.85
CA ALA A 215 -8.42 5.20 -14.59
C ALA A 215 -7.45 6.11 -13.82
N ALA A 216 -6.56 6.84 -14.53
CA ALA A 216 -5.69 7.84 -13.94
C ALA A 216 -6.48 9.03 -13.39
N TRP A 217 -7.47 9.53 -14.14
CA TRP A 217 -8.35 10.60 -13.68
C TRP A 217 -9.20 10.19 -12.47
N ARG A 218 -9.72 8.96 -12.45
CA ARG A 218 -10.42 8.40 -11.27
C ARG A 218 -9.49 8.33 -10.06
N LEU A 219 -8.25 7.86 -10.24
CA LEU A 219 -7.26 7.82 -9.17
C LEU A 219 -6.94 9.22 -8.65
N LEU A 220 -6.68 10.19 -9.54
CA LEU A 220 -6.42 11.58 -9.17
C LEU A 220 -7.60 12.21 -8.42
N ARG A 221 -8.84 11.94 -8.86
CA ARG A 221 -10.05 12.44 -8.19
C ARG A 221 -10.16 11.94 -6.76
N ARG A 222 -9.86 10.64 -6.51
CA ARG A 222 -9.84 10.09 -5.14
C ARG A 222 -8.83 10.82 -4.25
N PHE A 223 -7.66 11.17 -4.78
CA PHE A 223 -6.71 12.00 -4.05
C PHE A 223 -7.27 13.40 -3.79
N ALA A 224 -7.71 14.09 -4.84
CA ALA A 224 -8.16 15.49 -4.80
C ALA A 224 -9.30 15.72 -3.80
N LEU A 225 -10.26 14.79 -3.70
CA LEU A 225 -11.39 14.88 -2.77
C LEU A 225 -10.98 14.97 -1.28
N THR A 226 -9.78 14.52 -0.95
CA THR A 226 -9.28 14.53 0.44
C THR A 226 -8.24 15.64 0.69
N ILE A 227 -7.92 16.44 -0.33
CA ILE A 227 -6.89 17.49 -0.25
C ILE A 227 -7.61 18.85 -0.31
N PRO A 228 -7.61 19.62 0.78
CA PRO A 228 -8.24 20.93 0.80
C PRO A 228 -7.70 21.84 -0.30
N GLY A 229 -8.62 22.42 -1.08
CA GLY A 229 -8.26 23.31 -2.19
C GLY A 229 -7.89 22.62 -3.50
N ALA A 230 -7.82 21.28 -3.54
CA ALA A 230 -7.45 20.54 -4.74
C ALA A 230 -8.59 20.41 -5.77
N CYS A 231 -9.85 20.42 -5.33
CA CYS A 231 -11.02 20.39 -6.21
C CYS A 231 -11.56 21.80 -6.49
N ASP A 232 -12.05 21.99 -7.71
CA ASP A 232 -12.97 23.08 -8.06
C ASP A 232 -14.40 22.54 -8.07
N SER A 233 -15.31 23.14 -7.31
CA SER A 233 -16.71 22.75 -7.31
C SER A 233 -17.41 22.97 -8.66
N ALA A 234 -16.85 23.84 -9.52
CA ALA A 234 -17.40 24.13 -10.83
C ALA A 234 -16.85 23.23 -11.95
N ALA A 235 -15.76 22.49 -11.73
CA ALA A 235 -15.11 21.68 -12.77
C ALA A 235 -15.46 20.19 -12.63
N PRO A 236 -15.78 19.50 -13.75
CA PRO A 236 -16.08 18.08 -13.72
C PRO A 236 -14.85 17.22 -13.42
N GLU A 237 -13.64 17.65 -13.79
CA GLU A 237 -12.38 16.93 -13.56
C GLU A 237 -11.41 17.73 -12.67
N PRO A 238 -10.61 17.06 -11.82
CA PRO A 238 -9.62 17.75 -11.01
C PRO A 238 -8.51 18.32 -11.91
N ASP A 239 -8.16 19.59 -11.75
CA ASP A 239 -6.99 20.16 -12.42
C ASP A 239 -5.70 19.61 -11.77
N PRO A 240 -4.83 18.87 -12.51
CA PRO A 240 -3.59 18.33 -11.96
C PRO A 240 -2.69 19.40 -11.34
N ALA A 241 -2.61 20.61 -11.93
CA ALA A 241 -1.77 21.68 -11.41
C ALA A 241 -2.26 22.16 -10.04
N ARG A 242 -3.57 22.28 -9.88
CA ARG A 242 -4.23 22.63 -8.61
C ARG A 242 -4.04 21.55 -7.55
N VAL A 243 -4.16 20.27 -7.92
CA VAL A 243 -3.90 19.15 -7.00
C VAL A 243 -2.46 19.20 -6.50
N ILE A 244 -1.48 19.40 -7.39
CA ILE A 244 -0.06 19.53 -7.01
C ILE A 244 0.15 20.69 -6.04
N ALA A 245 -0.39 21.87 -6.37
CA ALA A 245 -0.23 23.06 -5.54
C ALA A 245 -0.85 22.86 -4.15
N ALA A 246 -2.08 22.36 -4.07
CA ALA A 246 -2.77 22.11 -2.81
C ALA A 246 -2.07 21.04 -1.97
N ALA A 247 -1.65 19.93 -2.59
CA ALA A 247 -0.95 18.85 -1.90
C ALA A 247 0.40 19.30 -1.33
N ARG A 248 1.17 20.08 -2.10
CA ARG A 248 2.45 20.64 -1.64
C ARG A 248 2.27 21.68 -0.53
N ALA A 249 1.23 22.52 -0.63
CA ALA A 249 0.91 23.49 0.42
C ALA A 249 0.56 22.80 1.73
N GLU A 250 -0.23 21.72 1.69
CA GLU A 250 -0.53 20.93 2.88
C GLU A 250 0.70 20.19 3.41
N ALA A 251 1.49 19.57 2.53
CA ALA A 251 2.69 18.83 2.92
C ALA A 251 3.68 19.73 3.67
N ALA A 252 3.83 20.99 3.25
CA ALA A 252 4.69 21.97 3.92
C ALA A 252 4.32 22.22 5.40
N VAL A 253 3.04 22.03 5.79
CA VAL A 253 2.60 22.16 7.19
C VAL A 253 3.18 21.04 8.06
N HIS A 254 3.36 19.85 7.50
CA HIS A 254 3.77 18.64 8.23
C HIS A 254 5.23 18.26 8.02
N GLN A 255 5.87 18.82 6.99
CA GLN A 255 7.16 18.36 6.48
C GLN A 255 8.25 18.34 7.56
N GLN A 256 8.46 19.46 8.27
CA GLN A 256 9.56 19.55 9.24
C GLN A 256 9.44 18.51 10.37
N GLU A 257 8.24 18.31 10.90
CA GLU A 257 8.01 17.36 12.01
C GLU A 257 8.12 15.91 11.53
N ASP A 258 7.58 15.59 10.35
CA ASP A 258 7.71 14.24 9.76
C ASP A 258 9.18 13.92 9.42
N ASP A 259 9.90 14.85 8.79
CA ASP A 259 11.30 14.70 8.41
C ASP A 259 12.18 14.47 9.65
N GLN A 260 11.98 15.25 10.73
CA GLN A 260 12.75 15.09 11.96
C GLN A 260 12.55 13.71 12.59
N GLN A 261 11.32 13.20 12.61
CA GLN A 261 11.01 11.89 13.19
C GLN A 261 11.57 10.75 12.33
N ARG A 262 11.41 10.84 11.00
CA ARG A 262 11.99 9.88 10.05
C ARG A 262 13.51 9.86 10.15
N GLN A 263 14.15 11.02 10.23
CA GLN A 263 15.61 11.12 10.33
C GLN A 263 16.15 10.51 11.62
N THR A 264 15.52 10.81 12.76
CA THR A 264 15.89 10.22 14.06
C THR A 264 15.78 8.69 14.05
N ALA A 265 14.73 8.15 13.41
CA ALA A 265 14.59 6.72 13.25
C ALA A 265 15.58 6.13 12.23
N ALA A 266 15.90 6.87 11.15
CA ALA A 266 16.87 6.44 10.15
C ALA A 266 18.28 6.33 10.72
N GLU A 267 18.67 7.21 11.64
CA GLU A 267 19.92 7.12 12.38
C GLU A 267 20.00 5.84 13.22
N ARG A 268 18.90 5.45 13.88
CA ARG A 268 18.81 4.17 14.58
C ARG A 268 18.90 2.98 13.62
N VAL A 269 18.22 3.03 12.47
CA VAL A 269 18.32 1.97 11.44
C VAL A 269 19.77 1.81 10.97
N ARG A 270 20.47 2.92 10.69
CA ARG A 270 21.87 2.87 10.22
C ARG A 270 22.83 2.32 11.27
N SER A 271 22.61 2.64 12.54
CA SER A 271 23.50 2.25 13.65
C SER A 271 23.22 0.87 14.25
N GLN A 272 21.97 0.39 14.18
CA GLN A 272 21.53 -0.80 14.93
C GLN A 272 21.19 -2.01 14.07
N LEU A 273 20.86 -1.83 12.79
CA LEU A 273 20.37 -2.92 11.94
C LEU A 273 21.45 -3.45 10.99
N THR A 274 21.39 -4.75 10.71
CA THR A 274 22.17 -5.38 9.63
C THR A 274 21.64 -4.96 8.26
N ASP A 275 22.38 -5.19 7.18
CA ASP A 275 21.94 -4.78 5.83
C ASP A 275 20.61 -5.43 5.41
N THR A 276 20.39 -6.71 5.76
CA THR A 276 19.10 -7.37 5.54
C THR A 276 17.99 -6.69 6.34
N GLN A 277 18.22 -6.40 7.63
CA GLN A 277 17.24 -5.75 8.49
C GLN A 277 16.97 -4.29 8.07
N LYS A 278 17.95 -3.57 7.50
CA LYS A 278 17.75 -2.23 6.94
C LYS A 278 16.76 -2.24 5.77
N LEU A 279 16.61 -3.36 5.06
CA LEU A 279 15.66 -3.50 3.94
C LEU A 279 14.34 -4.15 4.37
N PHE A 280 14.41 -5.21 5.18
CA PHE A 280 13.26 -6.05 5.48
C PHE A 280 12.78 -5.97 6.94
N GLY A 281 13.39 -5.11 7.74
CA GLY A 281 13.03 -4.83 9.14
C GLY A 281 13.62 -5.81 10.14
N ALA A 282 13.61 -5.40 11.42
CA ALA A 282 13.93 -6.29 12.52
C ALA A 282 12.82 -7.33 12.75
N ALA A 283 13.19 -8.49 13.30
CA ALA A 283 12.22 -9.49 13.71
C ALA A 283 11.29 -8.90 14.78
N PRO A 284 9.96 -9.15 14.71
CA PRO A 284 9.06 -8.80 15.80
C PRO A 284 9.53 -9.43 17.11
N LEU A 285 9.36 -8.72 18.23
CA LEU A 285 9.81 -9.18 19.56
C LEU A 285 9.28 -10.59 19.95
N ARG A 286 8.12 -10.99 19.39
CA ARG A 286 7.51 -12.31 19.61
C ARG A 286 8.30 -13.45 18.95
N ASP A 287 8.97 -13.19 17.84
CA ASP A 287 9.78 -14.19 17.14
C ASP A 287 11.16 -14.31 17.80
N ALA A 288 11.74 -13.18 18.26
CA ALA A 288 12.99 -13.18 19.03
C ALA A 288 12.91 -14.00 20.33
N LEU A 289 11.76 -13.96 21.03
CA LEU A 289 11.53 -14.77 22.22
C LEU A 289 11.33 -16.26 21.90
N ARG A 290 10.78 -16.59 20.72
CA ARG A 290 10.62 -17.99 20.27
C ARG A 290 11.94 -18.62 19.88
N ASP A 291 12.80 -17.90 19.18
CA ASP A 291 14.15 -18.36 18.82
C ASP A 291 15.03 -18.55 20.07
N ALA A 292 14.90 -17.66 21.06
CA ALA A 292 15.57 -17.81 22.36
C ALA A 292 15.08 -19.04 23.14
N SER A 293 13.79 -19.40 23.04
CA SER A 293 13.25 -20.62 23.66
C SER A 293 13.52 -21.90 22.86
N GLY A 294 13.77 -21.80 21.55
CA GLY A 294 14.07 -22.94 20.67
C GLY A 294 15.54 -23.37 20.68
N SER A 295 16.44 -22.52 21.17
CA SER A 295 17.87 -22.83 21.30
C SER A 295 18.24 -23.55 22.62
N MET A 296 17.27 -24.05 23.38
CA MET A 296 17.46 -24.75 24.66
C MET A 296 17.14 -26.26 24.63
N HIS A 297 17.12 -26.89 23.46
CA HIS A 297 17.02 -28.35 23.29
C HIS A 297 18.11 -28.86 22.35
#